data_AF-A0A3R6P524-F1
#
_entry.id   AF-A0A3R6P524-F1
#
_cell.length_a   1.000
_cell.length_b   1.000
_cell.length_c   1.000
_cell.angle_alpha   90.00
_cell.angle_beta   90.00
_cell.angle_gamma   90.00
#
_symmetry.space_group_name_H-M   'P 1'
#
loop_
_entity.id
_entity.type
_entity.pdbx_description
1 polymer ?
#
loop_
_entity_poly.entity_id
_entity_poly.type
_entity_poly.pdbx_seq_one_letter_code
_entity_poly.pdbx_strand_id
1 'polypeptide(L)'
;MTVEKNNETKICKKCGRELPLSKFRLVQGKYYNPYYLGQCKECEYLYQRGYLEEKNKIEYVDNLEHLVEIQYKNIIPERILDIDSLDILPIGTDEIFVKLMDYKDAWLSNYGRIIKYSGSRYHLMQGSCDANGTLRYTLSKSVYIDGEWKYKIDVVYAQKVVVEEFIVNPDKANNIYVWHSGADKEDNYYRNLYPLNKEQYRIVKNHFNKTGDDSEQFILNVINDIRFKPDNWSSRCMIPTVTGVGYWGRDDVDCKSESYLRWSDMLQRCYNKKLHERSPQYIGCEVCQEWKNYSNFKLWWDKHKPNYKVDLDKDILFKGNKVYSPETCAFVPHEINTLFVNGKACRGELPVGVYYDTEKGKYRANMAFMGRSIKLGTFDTADEAFARYKEDKEDFVKDIAEQYRKQIPQKVYKAMLNWKVEITD
;
A
#
# COMPACT_ATOMS: atom_id res chain seq x y z
N MET A 1 47.44 53.22 7.45
CA MET A 1 46.86 53.51 6.12
C MET A 1 45.49 52.86 6.07
N THR A 2 44.47 53.71 6.02
CA THR A 2 43.04 53.40 5.93
C THR A 2 42.75 52.55 4.69
N VAL A 3 42.12 51.39 4.86
CA VAL A 3 41.55 50.63 3.74
C VAL A 3 40.24 51.32 3.37
N GLU A 4 40.27 52.15 2.34
CA GLU A 4 39.07 52.66 1.67
C GLU A 4 38.25 51.46 1.18
N LYS A 5 37.14 51.16 1.86
CA LYS A 5 36.08 50.35 1.25
C LYS A 5 35.45 51.22 0.17
N ASN A 6 35.78 50.97 -1.09
CA ASN A 6 35.06 51.50 -2.24
C ASN A 6 33.55 51.24 -2.02
N ASN A 7 32.82 52.29 -1.61
CA ASN A 7 31.36 52.31 -1.54
C ASN A 7 30.83 52.51 -2.96
N GLU A 8 31.20 51.63 -3.87
CA GLU A 8 30.64 51.65 -5.22
C GLU A 8 29.14 51.35 -5.12
N THR A 9 28.36 52.34 -5.51
CA THR A 9 26.91 52.33 -5.54
C THR A 9 26.42 52.24 -6.99
N LYS A 10 25.21 51.72 -7.15
CA LYS A 10 24.53 51.62 -8.45
C LYS A 10 23.06 51.97 -8.27
N ILE A 11 22.51 52.72 -9.24
CA ILE A 11 21.09 53.03 -9.27
C ILE A 11 20.32 51.83 -9.83
N CYS A 12 19.33 51.36 -9.08
CA CYS A 12 18.44 50.30 -9.54
C CYS A 12 17.54 50.81 -10.67
N LYS A 13 17.59 50.15 -11.84
CA LYS A 13 16.74 50.49 -13.01
C LYS A 13 15.24 50.30 -12.79
N LYS A 14 14.83 49.60 -11.73
CA LYS A 14 13.41 49.31 -11.43
C LYS A 14 12.83 50.25 -10.37
N CYS A 15 13.52 50.43 -9.23
CA CYS A 15 13.02 51.27 -8.13
C CYS A 15 13.70 52.64 -8.01
N GLY A 16 14.68 52.96 -8.86
CA GLY A 16 15.37 54.26 -8.85
C GLY A 16 16.28 54.52 -7.65
N ARG A 17 16.32 53.65 -6.64
CA ARG A 17 17.18 53.80 -5.45
C ARG A 17 18.65 53.57 -5.80
N GLU A 18 19.52 54.43 -5.28
CA GLU A 18 20.97 54.22 -5.25
C GLU A 18 21.33 53.26 -4.11
N LEU A 19 21.93 52.13 -4.44
CA LEU A 19 22.22 51.06 -3.48
C LEU A 19 23.66 50.55 -3.66
N PRO A 20 24.30 50.00 -2.60
CA PRO A 20 25.60 49.35 -2.73
C PRO A 20 25.58 48.19 -3.73
N LEU A 21 26.69 47.95 -4.45
CA LEU A 21 26.80 46.83 -5.40
C LEU A 21 26.44 45.46 -4.81
N SER A 22 26.64 45.24 -3.51
CA SER A 22 26.25 44.01 -2.79
C SER A 22 24.75 43.70 -2.85
N LYS A 23 23.91 44.72 -3.11
CA LYS A 23 22.45 44.60 -3.30
C LYS A 23 22.06 44.24 -4.74
N PHE A 24 23.03 44.04 -5.64
CA PHE A 24 22.82 43.56 -7.00
C PHE A 24 23.43 42.17 -7.17
N ARG A 25 22.88 41.36 -8.08
CA ARG A 25 23.43 40.05 -8.42
C ARG A 25 24.59 40.22 -9.40
N LEU A 26 25.73 39.61 -9.10
CA LEU A 26 26.88 39.55 -10.00
C LEU A 26 26.70 38.38 -10.97
N VAL A 27 26.74 38.65 -12.27
CA VAL A 27 26.74 37.63 -13.32
C VAL A 27 28.18 37.42 -13.76
N GLN A 28 28.68 36.19 -13.59
CA GLN A 28 29.98 35.75 -14.07
C GLN A 28 29.76 34.73 -15.18
N GLY A 29 30.05 35.11 -16.43
CA GLY A 29 30.00 34.21 -17.58
C GLY A 29 31.38 33.61 -17.87
N LYS A 30 31.43 32.42 -18.50
CA LYS A 30 32.70 31.80 -18.95
C LYS A 30 33.48 32.61 -20.00
N TYR A 31 32.79 33.52 -20.70
CA TYR A 31 33.32 34.24 -21.88
C TYR A 31 33.12 35.76 -21.84
N TYR A 32 32.58 36.32 -20.75
CA TYR A 32 32.29 37.74 -20.63
C TYR A 32 32.73 38.30 -19.28
N ASN A 33 33.15 39.57 -19.27
CA ASN A 33 33.54 40.26 -18.05
C ASN A 33 32.39 40.26 -17.02
N PRO A 34 32.68 40.02 -15.73
CA PRO A 34 31.67 40.05 -14.68
C PRO A 34 30.93 41.38 -14.65
N TYR A 35 29.61 41.35 -14.57
CA TYR A 35 28.81 42.56 -14.44
C TYR A 35 27.66 42.38 -13.45
N TYR A 36 27.32 43.46 -12.75
CA TYR A 36 26.16 43.48 -11.86
C TYR A 36 24.88 43.73 -12.68
N LEU A 37 23.81 43.00 -12.38
CA LEU A 37 22.50 43.23 -13.00
C LEU A 37 22.00 44.66 -12.77
N GLY A 38 21.08 45.11 -13.63
CA GLY A 38 20.50 46.46 -13.56
C GLY A 38 19.43 46.61 -12.48
N GLN A 39 18.86 45.51 -12.01
CA GLN A 39 17.82 45.47 -10.98
C GLN A 39 18.44 45.03 -9.64
N CYS A 40 18.01 45.62 -8.52
CA CYS A 40 18.48 45.21 -7.21
C CYS A 40 17.79 43.89 -6.81
N LYS A 41 18.42 43.12 -5.93
CA LYS A 41 17.94 41.81 -5.44
C LYS A 41 16.51 41.88 -4.89
N GLU A 42 16.11 43.00 -4.29
CA GLU A 42 14.76 43.21 -3.77
C GLU A 42 13.72 43.33 -4.90
N CYS A 43 14.03 44.11 -5.95
CA CYS A 43 13.16 44.20 -7.13
C CYS A 43 13.11 42.89 -7.90
N GLU A 44 14.24 42.17 -8.01
CA GLU A 44 14.26 40.81 -8.56
C GLU A 44 13.35 39.88 -7.76
N TYR A 45 13.43 39.93 -6.43
CA TYR A 45 12.59 39.14 -5.54
C TYR A 45 11.11 39.46 -5.70
N LEU A 46 10.72 40.74 -5.70
CA LEU A 46 9.33 41.16 -5.89
C LEU A 46 8.78 40.75 -7.26
N TYR A 47 9.57 40.90 -8.32
CA TYR A 47 9.18 40.44 -9.65
C TYR A 47 9.00 38.92 -9.70
N GLN A 48 9.96 38.16 -9.16
CA GLN A 48 9.86 36.70 -9.08
C GLN A 48 8.66 36.27 -8.25
N ARG A 49 8.39 36.95 -7.14
CA ARG A 49 7.23 36.70 -6.28
C ARG A 49 5.92 36.98 -7.02
N GLY A 50 5.79 38.11 -7.70
CA GLY A 50 4.60 38.44 -8.50
C GLY A 50 4.38 37.45 -9.65
N TYR A 51 5.45 37.05 -10.36
CA TYR A 51 5.37 36.00 -11.38
C TYR A 51 4.91 34.66 -10.81
N LEU A 52 5.43 34.27 -9.65
CA LEU A 52 5.00 33.05 -8.95
C LEU A 52 3.57 33.17 -8.42
N GLU A 53 3.14 34.35 -7.96
CA GLU A 53 1.78 34.61 -7.51
C GLU A 53 0.79 34.46 -8.66
N GLU A 54 1.09 35.04 -9.82
CA GLU A 54 0.28 34.91 -11.03
C GLU A 54 0.26 33.46 -11.55
N LYS A 55 1.43 32.79 -11.61
CA LYS A 55 1.54 31.38 -12.01
C LYS A 55 0.78 30.45 -11.06
N ASN A 56 0.67 30.81 -9.78
CA ASN A 56 -0.03 30.03 -8.76
C ASN A 56 -1.47 30.49 -8.54
N LYS A 57 -2.00 31.39 -9.37
CA LYS A 57 -3.41 31.74 -9.34
C LYS A 57 -4.20 30.58 -9.94
N ILE A 58 -5.13 30.04 -9.17
CA ILE A 58 -5.95 28.91 -9.58
C ILE A 58 -7.38 29.37 -9.70
N GLU A 59 -7.85 29.44 -10.93
CA GLU A 59 -9.27 29.54 -11.25
C GLU A 59 -9.65 28.17 -11.85
N TYR A 60 -10.63 27.52 -11.21
CA TYR A 60 -11.20 26.28 -11.72
C TYR A 60 -12.40 26.62 -12.60
N VAL A 61 -12.58 25.84 -13.66
CA VAL A 61 -13.79 25.90 -14.48
C VAL A 61 -14.88 25.11 -13.75
N ASP A 62 -16.13 25.57 -13.78
CA ASP A 62 -17.27 24.96 -13.07
C ASP A 62 -17.55 23.48 -13.45
N ASN A 63 -16.91 22.94 -14.50
CA ASN A 63 -17.15 21.60 -15.04
C ASN A 63 -15.90 20.66 -15.00
N LEU A 64 -15.07 20.75 -13.96
CA LEU A 64 -13.93 19.83 -13.81
C LEU A 64 -14.43 18.38 -13.60
N GLU A 65 -14.09 17.47 -14.51
CA GLU A 65 -14.39 16.05 -14.37
C GLU A 65 -13.56 15.42 -13.25
N HIS A 66 -14.23 14.79 -12.27
CA HIS A 66 -13.56 14.07 -11.19
C HIS A 66 -13.41 12.59 -11.54
N LEU A 67 -12.24 12.23 -12.06
CA LEU A 67 -11.88 10.83 -12.34
C LEU A 67 -11.42 10.08 -11.08
N VAL A 68 -11.05 10.82 -10.04
CA VAL A 68 -10.55 10.32 -8.77
C VAL A 68 -11.35 10.93 -7.64
N GLU A 69 -11.84 10.08 -6.74
CA GLU A 69 -12.50 10.46 -5.50
C GLU A 69 -11.64 10.06 -4.30
N ILE A 70 -11.89 10.70 -3.15
CA ILE A 70 -11.30 10.26 -1.88
C ILE A 70 -12.03 8.99 -1.44
N GLN A 71 -11.27 7.94 -1.21
CA GLN A 71 -11.79 6.65 -0.79
C GLN A 71 -10.91 6.08 0.33
N TYR A 72 -11.54 5.32 1.22
CA TYR A 72 -10.89 4.66 2.33
C TYR A 72 -10.90 3.15 2.13
N LYS A 73 -9.90 2.46 2.68
CA LYS A 73 -9.78 1.02 2.54
C LYS A 73 -10.80 0.31 3.42
N ASN A 74 -11.38 -0.76 2.89
CA ASN A 74 -12.15 -1.70 3.70
C ASN A 74 -11.19 -2.56 4.51
N ILE A 75 -11.28 -2.48 5.84
CA ILE A 75 -10.44 -3.24 6.75
C ILE A 75 -11.09 -4.60 7.04
N ILE A 76 -10.34 -5.67 6.82
CA ILE A 76 -10.77 -7.03 7.12
C ILE A 76 -10.76 -7.24 8.65
N PRO A 77 -11.86 -7.71 9.27
CA PRO A 77 -11.98 -7.83 10.73
C PRO A 77 -10.86 -8.63 11.39
N GLU A 78 -10.36 -9.67 10.74
CA GLU A 78 -9.26 -10.53 11.22
C GLU A 78 -7.93 -9.79 11.39
N ARG A 79 -7.81 -8.57 10.84
CA ARG A 79 -6.67 -7.68 11.06
C ARG A 79 -6.84 -6.76 12.26
N ILE A 80 -8.05 -6.57 12.76
CA ILE A 80 -8.34 -5.64 13.85
C ILE A 80 -7.96 -6.30 15.17
N LEU A 81 -7.17 -5.59 15.97
CA LEU A 81 -6.85 -5.99 17.33
C LEU A 81 -8.02 -5.64 18.24
N ASP A 82 -8.52 -6.62 18.98
CA ASP A 82 -9.40 -6.37 20.12
C ASP A 82 -8.59 -5.71 21.24
N ILE A 83 -8.94 -4.45 21.53
CA ILE A 83 -8.29 -3.64 22.55
C ILE A 83 -9.10 -3.55 23.85
N ASP A 84 -10.30 -4.11 23.92
CA ASP A 84 -11.17 -4.03 25.10
C ASP A 84 -10.54 -4.73 26.32
N SER A 85 -9.74 -5.76 26.04
CA SER A 85 -8.96 -6.49 27.05
C SER A 85 -7.59 -5.85 27.37
N LEU A 86 -7.24 -4.75 26.71
CA LEU A 86 -5.96 -4.04 26.88
C LEU A 86 -6.15 -2.78 27.72
N ASP A 87 -5.15 -2.44 28.53
CA ASP A 87 -5.10 -1.17 29.28
C ASP A 87 -4.68 -0.02 28.35
N ILE A 88 -5.45 0.21 27.29
CA ILE A 88 -5.19 1.21 26.26
C ILE A 88 -6.47 1.98 25.99
N LEU A 89 -6.48 3.26 26.35
CA LEU A 89 -7.60 4.15 26.05
C LEU A 89 -7.55 4.63 24.58
N PRO A 90 -8.64 4.47 23.82
CA PRO A 90 -8.80 5.07 22.51
C PRO A 90 -8.73 6.61 22.56
N ILE A 91 -8.16 7.24 21.53
CA ILE A 91 -8.19 8.70 21.30
C ILE A 91 -9.59 9.12 20.82
N GLY A 92 -10.20 8.32 19.95
CA GLY A 92 -11.53 8.54 19.40
C GLY A 92 -12.38 7.28 19.46
N THR A 93 -13.70 7.44 19.38
CA THR A 93 -14.66 6.32 19.40
C THR A 93 -14.55 5.41 18.18
N ASP A 94 -13.91 5.89 17.11
CA ASP A 94 -13.65 5.16 15.88
C ASP A 94 -12.21 4.63 15.78
N GLU A 95 -11.41 4.73 16.85
CA GLU A 95 -10.03 4.26 16.80
C GLU A 95 -9.98 2.73 16.76
N ILE A 96 -9.37 2.20 15.70
CA ILE A 96 -9.12 0.77 15.53
C ILE A 96 -7.64 0.55 15.27
N PHE A 97 -7.10 -0.58 15.73
CA PHE A 97 -5.71 -0.97 15.51
C PHE A 97 -5.63 -2.14 14.53
N VAL A 98 -5.05 -1.91 13.35
CA VAL A 98 -4.95 -2.90 12.27
C VAL A 98 -3.56 -3.52 12.21
N LYS A 99 -3.48 -4.83 12.03
CA LYS A 99 -2.23 -5.58 11.96
C LYS A 99 -1.42 -5.18 10.74
N LEU A 100 -0.19 -4.74 10.94
CA LEU A 100 0.75 -4.44 9.87
C LEU A 100 1.35 -5.74 9.32
N MET A 101 0.84 -6.21 8.18
CA MET A 101 1.06 -7.60 7.72
C MET A 101 2.53 -7.95 7.43
N ASP A 102 3.33 -6.97 7.01
CA ASP A 102 4.76 -7.18 6.72
C ASP A 102 5.66 -6.90 7.93
N TYR A 103 5.11 -6.51 9.08
CA TYR A 103 5.86 -6.18 10.28
C TYR A 103 5.64 -7.20 11.39
N LYS A 104 6.68 -7.39 12.19
CA LYS A 104 6.66 -8.33 13.31
C LYS A 104 5.77 -7.79 14.42
N ASP A 105 4.61 -8.43 14.58
CA ASP A 105 3.78 -8.32 15.78
C ASP A 105 3.48 -6.85 16.14
N ALA A 106 3.06 -6.08 15.13
CA ALA A 106 2.76 -4.65 15.24
C ALA A 106 1.38 -4.33 14.64
N TRP A 107 0.66 -3.41 15.28
CA TRP A 107 -0.65 -2.92 14.88
C TRP A 107 -0.64 -1.40 14.86
N LEU A 108 -1.18 -0.81 13.80
CA LEU A 108 -1.26 0.63 13.58
C LEU A 108 -2.70 1.10 13.79
N SER A 109 -2.91 2.20 14.52
CA SER A 109 -4.22 2.84 14.55
C SER A 109 -4.44 3.79 13.40
N ASN A 110 -5.71 4.02 13.08
CA ASN A 110 -6.16 5.06 12.16
C ASN A 110 -5.86 6.50 12.63
N TYR A 111 -5.25 6.66 13.82
CA TYR A 111 -4.70 7.90 14.38
C TYR A 111 -3.16 7.92 14.38
N GLY A 112 -2.51 6.91 13.79
CA GLY A 112 -1.05 6.83 13.71
C GLY A 112 -0.34 6.31 14.97
N ARG A 113 -1.08 5.79 15.97
CA ARG A 113 -0.47 5.11 17.13
C ARG A 113 -0.07 3.69 16.78
N ILE A 114 0.95 3.14 17.44
CA ILE A 114 1.39 1.75 17.21
C ILE A 114 1.36 0.95 18.50
N ILE A 115 0.73 -0.22 18.45
CA ILE A 115 0.83 -1.28 19.46
C ILE A 115 1.80 -2.35 18.97
N LYS A 116 2.63 -2.87 19.86
CA LYS A 116 3.51 -4.01 19.58
C LYS A 116 3.27 -5.13 20.59
N TYR A 117 3.24 -6.36 20.11
CA TYR A 117 3.25 -7.54 20.97
C TYR A 117 4.68 -8.05 21.16
N SER A 118 5.14 -8.07 22.41
CA SER A 118 6.47 -8.58 22.77
C SER A 118 6.54 -8.98 24.25
N GLY A 119 7.30 -10.03 24.56
CA GLY A 119 7.41 -10.53 25.94
C GLY A 119 6.06 -10.95 26.52
N SER A 120 5.23 -11.60 25.70
CA SER A 120 3.89 -12.10 26.05
C SER A 120 2.87 -11.04 26.46
N ARG A 121 3.07 -9.76 26.08
CA ARG A 121 2.10 -8.69 26.32
C ARG A 121 2.10 -7.65 25.19
N TYR A 122 0.99 -6.92 25.08
CA TYR A 122 0.84 -5.78 24.18
C TYR A 122 1.34 -4.50 24.85
N HIS A 123 1.98 -3.63 24.08
CA HIS A 123 2.47 -2.34 24.56
C HIS A 123 2.18 -1.26 23.53
N LEU A 124 1.59 -0.17 23.97
CA LEU A 124 1.50 1.06 23.17
C LEU A 124 2.91 1.67 23.05
N MET A 125 3.40 1.82 21.82
CA MET A 125 4.73 2.34 21.56
C MET A 125 4.78 3.86 21.73
N GLN A 126 5.83 4.34 22.39
CA GLN A 126 6.21 5.75 22.34
C GLN A 126 6.99 6.01 21.05
N GLY A 127 6.43 6.81 20.16
CA GLY A 127 7.11 7.25 18.94
C GLY A 127 8.19 8.29 19.22
N SER A 128 8.94 8.67 18.19
CA SER A 128 9.88 9.79 18.23
C SER A 128 9.62 10.71 17.04
N CYS A 129 9.98 11.99 17.14
CA CYS A 129 9.86 12.91 16.01
C CYS A 129 11.20 13.05 15.26
N ASP A 130 11.13 13.31 13.96
CA ASP A 130 12.30 13.76 13.18
C ASP A 130 12.55 15.26 13.39
N ALA A 131 13.59 15.80 12.72
CA ALA A 131 13.93 17.23 12.81
C ALA A 131 12.83 18.18 12.31
N ASN A 132 11.85 17.67 11.56
CA ASN A 132 10.72 18.43 11.03
C ASN A 132 9.44 18.27 11.87
N GLY A 133 9.53 17.61 13.04
CA GLY A 133 8.40 17.31 13.92
C GLY A 133 7.57 16.10 13.51
N THR A 134 8.03 15.29 12.55
CA THR A 134 7.25 14.20 11.97
C THR A 134 7.35 12.94 12.83
N LEU A 135 6.21 12.41 13.30
CA LEU A 135 6.13 11.21 14.12
C LEU A 135 6.63 9.97 13.35
N ARG A 136 7.56 9.25 13.96
CA ARG A 136 8.14 8.00 13.43
C ARG A 136 8.32 6.94 14.50
N TYR A 137 8.30 5.69 14.05
CA TYR A 137 8.50 4.50 14.84
C TYR A 137 9.58 3.61 14.23
N THR A 138 10.21 2.79 15.08
CA THR A 138 11.18 1.78 14.66
C THR A 138 10.56 0.40 14.82
N LEU A 139 10.33 -0.27 13.70
CA LEU A 139 9.68 -1.59 13.64
C LEU A 139 10.62 -2.64 13.04
N SER A 140 10.23 -3.91 13.12
CA SER A 140 10.93 -5.01 12.47
C SER A 140 10.11 -5.51 11.29
N LYS A 141 10.61 -5.31 10.07
CA LYS A 141 9.92 -5.63 8.82
C LYS A 141 10.46 -6.90 8.19
N SER A 142 9.57 -7.74 7.69
CA SER A 142 9.91 -8.94 6.94
C SER A 142 10.38 -8.55 5.54
N VAL A 143 11.62 -8.92 5.20
CA VAL A 143 12.27 -8.60 3.93
C VAL A 143 13.00 -9.84 3.40
N TYR A 144 13.05 -9.98 2.07
CA TYR A 144 13.77 -11.05 1.40
C TYR A 144 15.19 -10.56 1.05
N ILE A 145 16.21 -11.15 1.67
CA ILE A 145 17.62 -10.76 1.50
C ILE A 145 18.47 -12.03 1.42
N ASP A 146 19.37 -12.09 0.44
CA ASP A 146 20.33 -13.19 0.24
C ASP A 146 19.68 -14.59 0.22
N GLY A 147 18.52 -14.71 -0.44
CA GLY A 147 17.81 -15.98 -0.59
C GLY A 147 16.91 -16.36 0.60
N GLU A 148 16.84 -15.54 1.64
CA GLU A 148 16.07 -15.85 2.85
C GLU A 148 15.19 -14.68 3.32
N TRP A 149 14.01 -14.99 3.86
CA TRP A 149 13.17 -14.02 4.57
C TRP A 149 13.67 -13.80 5.99
N LYS A 150 13.97 -12.54 6.32
CA LYS A 150 14.48 -12.12 7.63
C LYS A 150 13.75 -10.87 8.11
N TYR A 151 13.84 -10.59 9.41
CA TYR A 151 13.40 -9.32 9.95
C TYR A 151 14.55 -8.32 9.94
N LYS A 152 14.31 -7.13 9.38
CA LYS A 152 15.23 -5.99 9.42
C LYS A 152 14.55 -4.82 10.15
N ILE A 153 15.35 -4.01 10.83
CA ILE A 153 14.87 -2.76 11.41
C ILE A 153 14.45 -1.82 10.26
N ASP A 154 13.25 -1.27 10.37
CA ASP A 154 12.69 -0.28 9.45
C ASP A 154 12.17 0.92 10.24
N VAL A 155 12.36 2.12 9.70
CA VAL A 155 11.82 3.37 10.27
C VAL A 155 10.57 3.74 9.49
N VAL A 156 9.44 3.77 10.19
CA VAL A 156 8.14 4.10 9.59
C VAL A 156 7.67 5.45 10.09
N TYR A 157 7.09 6.24 9.19
CA TYR A 157 6.49 7.54 9.51
C TYR A 157 4.97 7.37 9.64
N ALA A 158 4.38 7.84 10.74
CA ALA A 158 3.00 7.56 11.13
C ALA A 158 2.01 7.89 10.00
N GLN A 159 2.04 9.11 9.48
CA GLN A 159 1.19 9.55 8.38
C GLN A 159 1.33 8.67 7.13
N LYS A 160 2.54 8.17 6.83
CA LYS A 160 2.76 7.36 5.63
C LYS A 160 2.17 5.96 5.77
N VAL A 161 2.32 5.36 6.95
CA VAL A 161 1.71 4.04 7.19
C VAL A 161 0.19 4.16 7.38
N VAL A 162 -0.32 5.27 7.92
CA VAL A 162 -1.77 5.52 7.98
C VAL A 162 -2.34 5.64 6.57
N VAL A 163 -1.72 6.44 5.70
CA VAL A 163 -2.11 6.51 4.28
C VAL A 163 -2.08 5.12 3.63
N GLU A 164 -1.00 4.36 3.83
CA GLU A 164 -0.86 3.03 3.22
C GLU A 164 -1.91 2.03 3.69
N GLU A 165 -2.38 2.11 4.95
CA GLU A 165 -3.27 1.12 5.55
C GLU A 165 -4.76 1.51 5.53
N PHE A 166 -5.09 2.81 5.48
CA PHE A 166 -6.47 3.29 5.62
C PHE A 166 -6.99 4.07 4.41
N ILE A 167 -6.14 4.56 3.51
CA ILE A 167 -6.54 5.42 2.38
C ILE A 167 -6.27 4.70 1.07
N VAL A 168 -7.21 4.77 0.12
CA VAL A 168 -7.00 4.29 -1.24
C VAL A 168 -6.15 5.32 -1.97
N ASN A 169 -4.89 5.00 -2.26
CA ASN A 169 -4.02 5.87 -3.04
C ASN A 169 -4.04 5.45 -4.52
N PRO A 170 -4.67 6.23 -5.43
CA PRO A 170 -4.84 5.85 -6.83
C PRO A 170 -3.53 5.88 -7.64
N ASP A 171 -2.49 6.58 -7.16
CA ASP A 171 -1.18 6.70 -7.80
C ASP A 171 -0.07 6.68 -6.74
N LYS A 172 0.24 5.49 -6.22
CA LYS A 172 1.26 5.29 -5.19
C LYS A 172 2.68 5.67 -5.64
N ALA A 173 2.92 5.75 -6.96
CA ALA A 173 4.24 6.11 -7.48
C ALA A 173 4.54 7.59 -7.24
N ASN A 174 3.53 8.45 -7.46
CA ASN A 174 3.70 9.89 -7.44
C ASN A 174 3.13 10.54 -6.17
N ASN A 175 2.04 9.99 -5.61
CA ASN A 175 1.35 10.56 -4.45
C ASN A 175 2.03 10.17 -3.12
N ILE A 176 3.28 10.58 -2.97
CA ILE A 176 4.15 10.22 -1.83
C ILE A 176 4.27 11.34 -0.78
N TYR A 177 3.71 12.52 -1.05
CA TYR A 177 3.60 13.63 -0.11
C TYR A 177 2.26 13.55 0.59
N VAL A 178 2.23 13.83 1.90
CA VAL A 178 0.98 13.78 2.68
C VAL A 178 0.68 15.18 3.16
N TRP A 179 -0.44 15.73 2.69
CA TRP A 179 -1.02 16.95 3.26
C TRP A 179 -1.79 16.58 4.51
N HIS A 180 -1.56 17.37 5.56
CA HIS A 180 -2.30 17.31 6.81
C HIS A 180 -3.27 18.47 6.84
N SER A 181 -4.53 18.18 7.12
CA SER A 181 -5.57 19.20 7.24
C SER A 181 -5.16 20.25 8.28
N GLY A 182 -5.40 21.52 8.00
CA GLY A 182 -4.96 22.64 8.86
C GLY A 182 -3.43 22.81 8.94
N ALA A 183 -2.66 22.10 8.10
CA ALA A 183 -1.20 21.96 8.21
C ALA A 183 -0.71 21.42 9.57
N ASP A 184 -1.56 20.68 10.29
CA ASP A 184 -1.22 20.08 11.58
C ASP A 184 -0.48 18.75 11.39
N LYS A 185 0.84 18.76 11.50
CA LYS A 185 1.68 17.56 11.33
C LYS A 185 1.53 16.53 12.43
N GLU A 186 0.95 16.89 13.57
CA GLU A 186 0.74 15.96 14.70
C GLU A 186 -0.53 15.13 14.48
N ASP A 187 -1.49 15.64 13.70
CA ASP A 187 -2.73 14.96 13.38
C ASP A 187 -2.56 13.86 12.33
N ASN A 188 -2.40 12.62 12.80
CA ASN A 188 -2.28 11.46 11.93
C ASN A 188 -3.61 10.72 11.74
N TYR A 189 -4.74 11.38 12.00
CA TYR A 189 -6.06 10.80 11.72
C TYR A 189 -6.27 10.63 10.21
N TYR A 190 -6.56 9.41 9.78
CA TYR A 190 -6.61 9.06 8.36
C TYR A 190 -7.52 9.94 7.49
N ARG A 191 -8.61 10.49 8.03
CA ARG A 191 -9.52 11.38 7.26
C ARG A 191 -8.96 12.79 7.08
N ASN A 192 -7.96 13.16 7.86
CA ASN A 192 -7.31 14.46 7.79
C ASN A 192 -6.01 14.42 6.97
N LEU A 193 -5.70 13.26 6.37
CA LEU A 193 -4.51 13.03 5.55
C LEU A 193 -4.86 12.90 4.07
N TYR A 194 -4.14 13.60 3.21
CA TYR A 194 -4.32 13.55 1.76
C TYR A 194 -3.01 13.19 1.05
N PRO A 195 -2.90 11.99 0.44
CA PRO A 195 -1.75 11.64 -0.37
C PRO A 195 -1.78 12.40 -1.70
N LEU A 196 -0.76 13.20 -1.94
CA LEU A 196 -0.63 14.11 -3.09
C LEU A 196 0.72 13.91 -3.76
N ASN A 197 0.78 14.22 -5.05
CA ASN A 197 2.08 14.36 -5.71
C ASN A 197 2.76 15.69 -5.31
N LYS A 198 4.01 15.86 -5.70
CA LYS A 198 4.82 17.02 -5.32
C LYS A 198 4.17 18.35 -5.70
N GLU A 199 3.61 18.43 -6.91
CA GLU A 199 3.03 19.67 -7.43
C GLU A 199 1.68 19.96 -6.78
N GLN A 200 0.83 18.95 -6.66
CA GLN A 200 -0.44 19.05 -5.93
C GLN A 200 -0.22 19.50 -4.48
N TYR A 201 0.74 18.90 -3.77
CA TYR A 201 1.09 19.32 -2.40
C TYR A 201 1.56 20.78 -2.35
N ARG A 202 2.39 21.21 -3.32
CA ARG A 202 2.85 22.60 -3.43
C ARG A 202 1.67 23.56 -3.62
N ILE A 203 0.71 23.18 -4.46
CA ILE A 203 -0.49 23.96 -4.73
C ILE A 203 -1.35 24.09 -3.47
N VAL A 204 -1.69 22.97 -2.82
CA VAL A 204 -2.51 22.96 -1.60
C VAL A 204 -1.86 23.80 -0.51
N LYS A 205 -0.56 23.58 -0.26
CA LYS A 205 0.20 24.36 0.72
C LYS A 205 0.19 25.86 0.43
N ASN A 206 0.34 26.26 -0.83
CA ASN A 206 0.37 27.67 -1.20
C ASN A 206 -1.00 28.34 -1.07
N HIS A 207 -2.08 27.61 -1.40
CA HIS A 207 -3.45 28.10 -1.21
C HIS A 207 -3.73 28.27 0.28
N PHE A 208 -3.51 27.22 1.08
CA PHE A 208 -3.71 27.27 2.53
C PHE A 208 -2.92 28.40 3.20
N ASN A 209 -1.65 28.61 2.86
CA ASN A 209 -0.86 29.71 3.42
C ASN A 209 -1.40 31.11 3.09
N LYS A 210 -2.20 31.26 2.02
CA LYS A 210 -2.78 32.54 1.58
C LYS A 210 -4.19 32.75 2.14
N THR A 211 -5.00 31.69 2.17
CA THR A 211 -6.44 31.78 2.43
C THR A 211 -6.85 31.15 3.76
N GLY A 212 -6.02 30.25 4.31
CA GLY A 212 -6.39 29.37 5.42
C GLY A 212 -7.36 28.24 5.02
N ASP A 213 -7.69 28.10 3.74
CA ASP A 213 -8.60 27.09 3.21
C ASP A 213 -7.83 25.89 2.67
N ASP A 214 -8.22 24.71 3.10
CA ASP A 214 -7.82 23.41 2.57
C ASP A 214 -9.01 22.44 2.55
N SER A 215 -10.21 22.98 2.29
CA SER A 215 -11.43 22.20 2.16
C SER A 215 -11.23 21.00 1.22
N GLU A 216 -11.87 19.88 1.58
CA GLU A 216 -11.77 18.65 0.81
C GLU A 216 -12.14 18.86 -0.67
N GLN A 217 -13.13 19.70 -0.93
CA GLN A 217 -13.54 20.07 -2.29
C GLN A 217 -12.42 20.75 -3.08
N PHE A 218 -11.67 21.66 -2.45
CA PHE A 218 -10.52 22.30 -3.07
C PHE A 218 -9.42 21.27 -3.35
N ILE A 219 -9.11 20.41 -2.38
CA ILE A 219 -8.11 19.34 -2.55
C ILE A 219 -8.51 18.39 -3.68
N LEU A 220 -9.78 17.98 -3.77
CA LEU A 220 -10.31 17.15 -4.85
C LEU A 220 -10.15 17.82 -6.22
N ASN A 221 -10.38 19.13 -6.31
CA ASN A 221 -10.15 19.88 -7.54
C ASN A 221 -8.66 19.88 -7.92
N VAL A 222 -7.75 20.07 -6.96
CA VAL A 222 -6.30 19.96 -7.20
C VAL A 222 -5.90 18.54 -7.66
N ILE A 223 -6.47 17.50 -7.04
CA ILE A 223 -6.18 16.11 -7.38
C ILE A 223 -6.58 15.80 -8.82
N ASN A 224 -7.74 16.28 -9.27
CA ASN A 224 -8.31 15.98 -10.59
C ASN A 224 -7.84 16.91 -11.72
N ASP A 225 -7.23 18.05 -11.40
CA ASP A 225 -6.74 18.97 -12.41
C ASP A 225 -5.59 18.36 -13.23
N ILE A 226 -5.80 18.29 -14.55
CA ILE A 226 -4.84 17.76 -15.51
C ILE A 226 -3.48 18.48 -15.47
N ARG A 227 -3.45 19.77 -15.10
CA ARG A 227 -2.23 20.59 -15.02
C ARG A 227 -1.25 20.09 -13.96
N PHE A 228 -1.74 19.35 -12.97
CA PHE A 228 -0.95 18.86 -11.84
C PHE A 228 -0.76 17.35 -11.88
N LYS A 229 -1.08 16.69 -12.99
CA LYS A 229 -0.81 15.26 -13.21
C LYS A 229 0.65 15.03 -13.63
N PRO A 230 1.23 13.86 -13.34
CA PRO A 230 2.59 13.53 -13.77
C PRO A 230 2.66 13.35 -15.29
N ASP A 231 3.85 13.52 -15.88
CA ASP A 231 4.06 13.52 -17.34
C ASP A 231 3.62 12.22 -18.05
N ASN A 232 3.62 11.09 -17.33
CA ASN A 232 3.22 9.78 -17.85
C ASN A 232 1.74 9.45 -17.62
N TRP A 233 0.94 10.43 -17.20
CA TRP A 233 -0.50 10.30 -17.01
C TRP A 233 -1.27 10.76 -18.25
N SER A 234 -2.34 10.04 -18.58
CA SER A 234 -3.36 10.47 -19.53
C SER A 234 -4.75 10.03 -19.07
N SER A 235 -5.80 10.71 -19.55
CA SER A 235 -7.18 10.24 -19.29
C SER A 235 -7.40 8.81 -19.82
N ARG A 236 -6.73 8.45 -20.92
CA ARG A 236 -6.77 7.11 -21.52
C ARG A 236 -6.24 6.03 -20.58
N CYS A 237 -5.17 6.29 -19.82
CA CYS A 237 -4.61 5.28 -18.91
C CYS A 237 -5.50 4.98 -17.70
N MET A 238 -6.54 5.78 -17.48
CA MET A 238 -7.55 5.60 -16.43
C MET A 238 -8.77 4.79 -16.89
N ILE A 239 -8.89 4.52 -18.19
CA ILE A 239 -10.04 3.78 -18.75
C ILE A 239 -9.89 2.29 -18.43
N PRO A 240 -10.89 1.64 -17.80
CA PRO A 240 -10.89 0.20 -17.59
C PRO A 240 -10.88 -0.58 -18.92
N THR A 241 -9.87 -1.42 -19.11
CA THR A 241 -9.68 -2.22 -20.34
C THR A 241 -9.62 -3.72 -20.06
N VAL A 242 -8.99 -4.14 -18.96
CA VAL A 242 -8.86 -5.55 -18.61
C VAL A 242 -10.09 -6.00 -17.84
N THR A 243 -10.88 -6.90 -18.44
CA THR A 243 -12.16 -7.40 -17.89
C THR A 243 -13.18 -6.30 -17.56
N GLY A 244 -13.04 -5.10 -18.13
CA GLY A 244 -13.89 -3.94 -17.82
C GLY A 244 -13.65 -3.32 -16.44
N VAL A 245 -12.59 -3.71 -15.73
CA VAL A 245 -12.27 -3.22 -14.37
C VAL A 245 -10.85 -2.69 -14.27
N GLY A 246 -9.86 -3.42 -14.79
CA GLY A 246 -8.45 -3.05 -14.68
C GLY A 246 -8.03 -1.97 -15.67
N TYR A 247 -7.26 -0.99 -15.20
CA TYR A 247 -6.68 0.09 -16.00
C TYR A 247 -5.18 0.24 -15.70
N TRP A 248 -4.46 0.97 -16.57
CA TRP A 248 -2.99 0.99 -16.55
C TRP A 248 -2.39 1.97 -15.54
N GLY A 249 -3.03 3.13 -15.35
CA GLY A 249 -2.58 4.21 -14.48
C GLY A 249 -1.39 5.03 -15.00
N ARG A 250 -0.75 4.60 -16.08
CA ARG A 250 0.29 5.34 -16.83
C ARG A 250 0.35 4.86 -18.28
N ASP A 251 0.97 5.65 -19.16
CA ASP A 251 1.00 5.37 -20.60
C ASP A 251 2.06 4.35 -21.06
N ASP A 252 3.13 4.16 -20.29
CA ASP A 252 4.30 3.35 -20.65
C ASP A 252 4.26 1.92 -20.06
N VAL A 253 3.07 1.30 -20.04
CA VAL A 253 2.88 -0.06 -19.51
C VAL A 253 3.33 -1.14 -20.48
N ASP A 254 4.31 -1.94 -20.07
CA ASP A 254 4.69 -3.18 -20.76
C ASP A 254 3.69 -4.31 -20.47
N CYS A 255 2.76 -4.52 -21.40
CA CYS A 255 1.73 -5.55 -21.33
C CYS A 255 2.27 -6.99 -21.50
N LYS A 256 3.56 -7.17 -21.81
CA LYS A 256 4.21 -8.48 -21.92
C LYS A 256 5.01 -8.87 -20.68
N SER A 257 5.20 -7.93 -19.75
CA SER A 257 5.91 -8.20 -18.50
C SER A 257 5.20 -9.25 -17.65
N GLU A 258 5.98 -10.04 -16.89
CA GLU A 258 5.43 -11.07 -16.00
C GLU A 258 4.41 -10.50 -15.01
N SER A 259 4.70 -9.33 -14.43
CA SER A 259 3.79 -8.62 -13.53
C SER A 259 2.46 -8.29 -14.17
N TYR A 260 2.46 -7.84 -15.43
CA TYR A 260 1.23 -7.51 -16.15
C TYR A 260 0.40 -8.76 -16.42
N LEU A 261 1.03 -9.83 -16.90
CA LEU A 261 0.34 -11.08 -17.18
C LEU A 261 -0.31 -11.65 -15.90
N ARG A 262 0.42 -11.64 -14.77
CA ARG A 262 -0.14 -12.10 -13.49
C ARG A 262 -1.25 -11.21 -12.95
N TRP A 263 -1.13 -9.89 -13.09
CA TRP A 263 -2.18 -8.94 -12.74
C TRP A 263 -3.45 -9.16 -13.59
N SER A 264 -3.28 -9.33 -14.90
CA SER A 264 -4.37 -9.65 -15.80
C SER A 264 -5.03 -10.98 -15.42
N ASP A 265 -4.26 -12.04 -15.16
CA ASP A 265 -4.79 -13.33 -14.72
C ASP A 265 -5.59 -13.22 -13.41
N MET A 266 -5.12 -12.42 -12.45
CA MET A 266 -5.85 -12.12 -11.22
C MET A 266 -7.21 -11.45 -11.52
N LEU A 267 -7.25 -10.46 -12.42
CA LEU A 267 -8.49 -9.81 -12.84
C LEU A 267 -9.43 -10.77 -13.59
N GLN A 268 -8.90 -11.65 -14.44
CA GLN A 268 -9.67 -12.69 -15.11
C GLN A 268 -10.35 -13.61 -14.08
N ARG A 269 -9.64 -14.01 -13.02
CA ARG A 269 -10.23 -14.81 -11.92
C ARG A 269 -11.36 -14.05 -11.21
N CYS A 270 -11.21 -12.74 -11.01
CA CYS A 270 -12.23 -11.95 -10.30
C CYS A 270 -13.47 -11.67 -11.15
N TYR A 271 -13.32 -11.34 -12.44
CA TYR A 271 -14.38 -10.69 -13.20
C TYR A 271 -14.78 -11.37 -14.52
N ASN A 272 -14.08 -12.41 -14.97
CA ASN A 272 -14.43 -13.09 -16.22
C ASN A 272 -15.51 -14.15 -16.01
N LYS A 273 -16.74 -13.86 -16.47
CA LYS A 273 -17.89 -14.77 -16.40
C LYS A 273 -17.63 -16.15 -17.03
N LYS A 274 -16.97 -16.22 -18.19
CA LYS A 274 -16.62 -17.51 -18.84
C LYS A 274 -15.62 -18.30 -18.02
N LEU A 275 -14.73 -17.63 -17.28
CA LEU A 275 -13.83 -18.29 -16.34
C LEU A 275 -14.60 -18.84 -15.15
N HIS A 276 -15.58 -18.10 -14.64
CA HIS A 276 -16.42 -18.55 -13.52
C HIS A 276 -17.26 -19.78 -13.87
N GLU A 277 -17.75 -19.90 -15.11
CA GLU A 277 -18.47 -21.10 -15.59
C GLU A 277 -17.62 -22.37 -15.48
N ARG A 278 -16.33 -22.30 -15.88
CA ARG A 278 -15.39 -23.43 -15.80
C ARG A 278 -14.70 -23.59 -14.44
N SER A 279 -14.73 -22.54 -13.61
CA SER A 279 -14.04 -22.51 -12.32
C SER A 279 -14.85 -21.70 -11.30
N PRO A 280 -15.96 -22.26 -10.81
CA PRO A 280 -16.90 -21.58 -9.92
C PRO A 280 -16.29 -21.14 -8.58
N GLN A 281 -15.16 -21.72 -8.17
CA GLN A 281 -14.46 -21.34 -6.93
C GLN A 281 -14.03 -19.87 -6.89
N TYR A 282 -13.84 -19.25 -8.07
CA TYR A 282 -13.48 -17.85 -8.20
C TYR A 282 -14.69 -16.89 -8.18
N ILE A 283 -15.92 -17.42 -8.17
CA ILE A 283 -17.12 -16.59 -8.00
C ILE A 283 -17.04 -15.84 -6.67
N GLY A 284 -17.41 -14.55 -6.74
CA GLY A 284 -17.34 -13.60 -5.63
C GLY A 284 -15.94 -13.10 -5.30
N CYS A 285 -14.89 -13.51 -6.03
CA CYS A 285 -13.58 -12.93 -5.85
C CYS A 285 -13.51 -11.54 -6.46
N GLU A 286 -12.82 -10.62 -5.77
CA GLU A 286 -12.62 -9.25 -6.22
C GLU A 286 -11.19 -8.78 -5.94
N VAL A 287 -10.86 -7.58 -6.40
CA VAL A 287 -9.56 -6.94 -6.15
C VAL A 287 -9.78 -5.59 -5.48
N CYS A 288 -8.91 -5.21 -4.54
CA CYS A 288 -8.97 -3.90 -3.89
C CYS A 288 -8.85 -2.77 -4.92
N GLN A 289 -9.39 -1.59 -4.58
CA GLN A 289 -9.44 -0.44 -5.49
C GLN A 289 -8.07 -0.07 -6.04
N GLU A 290 -7.03 -0.09 -5.19
CA GLU A 290 -5.66 0.26 -5.60
C GLU A 290 -5.10 -0.68 -6.66
N TRP A 291 -5.46 -1.97 -6.64
CA TRP A 291 -4.96 -2.97 -7.59
C TRP A 291 -5.83 -3.10 -8.84
N LYS A 292 -6.91 -2.32 -8.97
CA LYS A 292 -7.52 -2.07 -10.29
C LYS A 292 -6.59 -1.24 -11.18
N ASN A 293 -5.69 -0.47 -10.59
CA ASN A 293 -4.57 0.18 -11.27
C ASN A 293 -3.36 -0.78 -11.37
N TYR A 294 -2.97 -1.16 -12.58
CA TYR A 294 -1.77 -1.97 -12.81
C TYR A 294 -0.50 -1.32 -12.24
N SER A 295 -0.33 0.00 -12.37
CA SER A 295 0.87 0.68 -11.87
C SER A 295 1.06 0.52 -10.36
N ASN A 296 -0.03 0.58 -9.59
CA ASN A 296 -0.02 0.33 -8.16
C ASN A 296 0.29 -1.15 -7.85
N PHE A 297 -0.32 -2.09 -8.59
CA PHE A 297 0.00 -3.51 -8.44
C PHE A 297 1.48 -3.78 -8.75
N LYS A 298 2.03 -3.16 -9.78
CA LYS A 298 3.44 -3.29 -10.18
C LYS A 298 4.39 -2.82 -9.07
N LEU A 299 4.09 -1.71 -8.39
CA LEU A 299 4.89 -1.26 -7.25
C LEU A 299 4.91 -2.30 -6.12
N TRP A 300 3.76 -2.90 -5.83
CA TRP A 300 3.70 -3.98 -4.84
C TRP A 300 4.46 -5.22 -5.32
N TRP A 301 4.29 -5.60 -6.59
CA TRP A 301 4.97 -6.74 -7.21
C TRP A 301 6.49 -6.60 -7.12
N ASP A 302 7.05 -5.48 -7.59
CA ASP A 302 8.50 -5.24 -7.65
C ASP A 302 9.13 -5.24 -6.23
N LYS A 303 8.35 -4.86 -5.20
CA LYS A 303 8.79 -4.85 -3.80
C LYS A 303 8.74 -6.23 -3.14
N HIS A 304 7.76 -7.08 -3.48
CA HIS A 304 7.49 -8.31 -2.74
C HIS A 304 7.83 -9.60 -3.48
N LYS A 305 7.96 -9.57 -4.80
CA LYS A 305 8.24 -10.78 -5.57
C LYS A 305 9.69 -11.22 -5.36
N PRO A 306 9.93 -12.44 -4.87
CA PRO A 306 11.28 -12.97 -4.78
C PRO A 306 11.81 -13.40 -6.17
N ASN A 307 13.13 -13.57 -6.26
CA ASN A 307 13.85 -13.92 -7.50
C ASN A 307 13.68 -15.40 -7.93
N TYR A 308 12.61 -16.07 -7.49
CA TYR A 308 12.28 -17.44 -7.88
C TYR A 308 10.79 -17.55 -8.27
N LYS A 309 10.41 -18.71 -8.81
CA LYS A 309 9.04 -18.95 -9.29
C LYS A 309 8.07 -19.06 -8.11
N VAL A 310 7.05 -18.22 -8.11
CA VAL A 310 6.01 -18.14 -7.08
C VAL A 310 4.64 -17.99 -7.71
N ASP A 311 3.62 -18.32 -6.94
CA ASP A 311 2.22 -18.02 -7.22
C ASP A 311 1.73 -16.92 -6.28
N LEU A 312 0.79 -16.10 -6.78
CA LEU A 312 0.08 -15.09 -5.99
C LEU A 312 -1.14 -15.76 -5.35
N ASP A 313 -1.13 -15.84 -4.03
CA ASP A 313 -2.21 -16.42 -3.23
C ASP A 313 -2.92 -15.33 -2.40
N LYS A 314 -4.24 -15.49 -2.18
CA LYS A 314 -5.06 -14.58 -1.34
C LYS A 314 -5.66 -15.26 -0.11
N ASP A 315 -5.59 -16.58 -0.02
CA ASP A 315 -6.41 -17.41 0.85
C ASP A 315 -5.64 -17.89 2.08
N ILE A 316 -4.31 -17.98 2.01
CA ILE A 316 -3.46 -18.51 3.07
C ILE A 316 -3.48 -17.61 4.31
N LEU A 317 -3.50 -16.28 4.12
CA LEU A 317 -3.47 -15.35 5.25
C LEU A 317 -4.80 -15.28 6.00
N PHE A 318 -5.91 -15.42 5.27
CA PHE A 318 -7.27 -15.32 5.78
C PHE A 318 -8.13 -16.36 5.08
N LYS A 319 -8.52 -17.39 5.82
CA LYS A 319 -9.31 -18.51 5.30
C LYS A 319 -10.67 -18.04 4.80
N GLY A 320 -11.03 -18.45 3.59
CA GLY A 320 -12.30 -18.04 2.96
C GLY A 320 -12.29 -16.64 2.34
N ASN A 321 -11.16 -15.92 2.38
CA ASN A 321 -11.03 -14.61 1.77
C ASN A 321 -11.36 -14.62 0.27
N LYS A 322 -11.95 -13.52 -0.20
CA LYS A 322 -12.33 -13.32 -1.59
C LYS A 322 -11.66 -12.11 -2.24
N VAL A 323 -10.93 -11.31 -1.47
CA VAL A 323 -10.35 -10.05 -1.95
C VAL A 323 -8.85 -10.21 -2.19
N TYR A 324 -8.39 -9.92 -3.41
CA TYR A 324 -6.97 -9.72 -3.71
C TYR A 324 -6.54 -8.30 -3.29
N SER A 325 -5.55 -8.19 -2.42
CA SER A 325 -5.02 -6.91 -1.93
C SER A 325 -3.59 -7.08 -1.37
N PRO A 326 -2.80 -6.01 -1.19
CA PRO A 326 -1.49 -6.10 -0.52
C PRO A 326 -1.53 -6.79 0.84
N GLU A 327 -2.64 -6.63 1.56
CA GLU A 327 -2.80 -7.05 2.94
C GLU A 327 -3.32 -8.49 3.05
N THR A 328 -4.04 -8.99 2.04
CA THR A 328 -4.53 -10.38 1.97
C THR A 328 -3.64 -11.30 1.16
N CYS A 329 -2.84 -10.77 0.25
CA CYS A 329 -2.04 -11.57 -0.64
C CYS A 329 -0.60 -11.81 -0.17
N ALA A 330 -0.05 -12.93 -0.64
CA ALA A 330 1.36 -13.25 -0.52
C ALA A 330 1.85 -14.01 -1.76
N PHE A 331 3.14 -13.84 -2.07
CA PHE A 331 3.82 -14.75 -2.97
C PHE A 331 4.26 -16.00 -2.22
N VAL A 332 3.91 -17.16 -2.76
CA VAL A 332 4.27 -18.46 -2.18
C VAL A 332 4.78 -19.42 -3.25
N PRO A 333 5.69 -20.35 -2.91
CA PRO A 333 6.01 -21.50 -3.75
C PRO A 333 4.77 -22.26 -4.20
N HIS A 334 4.84 -22.86 -5.39
CA HIS A 334 3.72 -23.60 -5.97
C HIS A 334 3.26 -24.75 -5.06
N GLU A 335 4.20 -25.43 -4.41
CA GLU A 335 3.95 -26.50 -3.45
C GLU A 335 3.04 -26.03 -2.32
N ILE A 336 3.31 -24.84 -1.76
CA ILE A 336 2.51 -24.25 -0.69
C ILE A 336 1.14 -23.81 -1.21
N ASN A 337 1.08 -23.18 -2.39
CA ASN A 337 -0.19 -22.78 -2.99
C ASN A 337 -1.12 -23.98 -3.21
N THR A 338 -0.58 -25.13 -3.64
CA THR A 338 -1.38 -26.35 -3.86
C THR A 338 -1.81 -27.04 -2.57
N LEU A 339 -1.15 -26.75 -1.44
CA LEU A 339 -1.44 -27.36 -0.14
C LEU A 339 -2.87 -27.07 0.34
N PHE A 340 -3.43 -25.92 -0.05
CA PHE A 340 -4.75 -25.43 0.41
C PHE A 340 -5.86 -25.62 -0.63
N VAL A 341 -5.57 -26.30 -1.74
CA VAL A 341 -6.56 -26.58 -2.78
C VAL A 341 -7.50 -27.68 -2.29
N ASN A 342 -8.69 -27.28 -1.86
CA ASN A 342 -9.75 -28.21 -1.48
C ASN A 342 -10.62 -28.53 -2.71
N GLY A 343 -10.64 -29.78 -3.15
CA GLY A 343 -11.44 -30.27 -4.27
C GLY A 343 -12.94 -30.33 -3.97
N LYS A 344 -13.56 -29.17 -3.63
CA LYS A 344 -14.94 -29.07 -3.15
C LYS A 344 -15.99 -29.71 -4.08
N ALA A 345 -15.74 -29.72 -5.39
CA ALA A 345 -16.72 -30.17 -6.38
C ALA A 345 -17.05 -31.68 -6.32
N CYS A 346 -16.16 -32.53 -5.80
CA CYS A 346 -16.27 -33.99 -5.96
C CYS A 346 -16.75 -34.75 -4.70
N ARG A 347 -17.01 -34.08 -3.56
CA ARG A 347 -17.20 -34.75 -2.26
C ARG A 347 -18.65 -34.92 -1.78
N GLY A 348 -19.61 -34.21 -2.38
CA GLY A 348 -21.00 -34.16 -1.86
C GLY A 348 -21.09 -33.50 -0.48
N GLU A 349 -21.84 -34.10 0.43
CA GLU A 349 -22.09 -33.59 1.79
C GLU A 349 -21.02 -33.98 2.83
N LEU A 350 -20.03 -34.79 2.44
CA LEU A 350 -19.02 -35.28 3.37
C LEU A 350 -17.98 -34.19 3.73
N PRO A 351 -17.38 -34.27 4.94
CA PRO A 351 -16.30 -33.38 5.34
C PRO A 351 -15.11 -33.41 4.38
N VAL A 352 -14.29 -32.37 4.40
CA VAL A 352 -13.11 -32.29 3.52
C VAL A 352 -12.16 -33.45 3.81
N GLY A 353 -11.62 -34.05 2.74
CA GLY A 353 -10.71 -35.20 2.85
C GLY A 353 -11.37 -36.52 3.23
N VAL A 354 -12.71 -36.56 3.31
CA VAL A 354 -13.49 -37.77 3.59
C VAL A 354 -14.30 -38.19 2.38
N TYR A 355 -14.31 -39.49 2.09
CA TYR A 355 -15.16 -40.08 1.06
C TYR A 355 -15.66 -41.47 1.49
N TYR A 356 -16.88 -41.81 1.07
CA TYR A 356 -17.45 -43.12 1.36
C TYR A 356 -16.99 -44.15 0.32
N ASP A 357 -16.45 -45.26 0.80
CA ASP A 357 -16.05 -46.40 -0.02
C ASP A 357 -17.17 -47.44 -0.01
N THR A 358 -17.94 -47.47 -1.09
CA THR A 358 -19.09 -48.36 -1.25
C THR A 358 -18.72 -49.84 -1.29
N GLU A 359 -17.52 -50.19 -1.74
CA GLU A 359 -17.07 -51.59 -1.82
C GLU A 359 -16.78 -52.15 -0.43
N LYS A 360 -16.21 -51.33 0.46
CA LYS A 360 -15.86 -51.74 1.83
C LYS A 360 -16.92 -51.39 2.87
N GLY A 361 -17.88 -50.54 2.52
CA GLY A 361 -18.88 -50.01 3.45
C GLY A 361 -18.27 -49.15 4.57
N LYS A 362 -17.16 -48.44 4.29
CA LYS A 362 -16.38 -47.66 5.27
C LYS A 362 -16.08 -46.25 4.74
N TYR A 363 -15.79 -45.33 5.65
CA TYR A 363 -15.30 -43.99 5.31
C TYR A 363 -13.79 -44.00 5.15
N ARG A 364 -13.26 -43.35 4.11
CA ARG A 364 -11.83 -43.20 3.90
C ARG A 364 -11.41 -41.76 4.13
N ALA A 365 -10.28 -41.59 4.79
CA ALA A 365 -9.63 -40.29 4.92
C ALA A 365 -8.42 -40.23 3.98
N ASN A 366 -8.35 -39.22 3.13
CA ASN A 366 -7.22 -38.97 2.24
C ASN A 366 -6.90 -37.47 2.15
N MET A 367 -5.65 -37.18 1.83
CA MET A 367 -5.25 -35.85 1.41
C MET A 367 -4.52 -35.92 0.08
N ALA A 368 -4.56 -34.84 -0.69
CA ALA A 368 -3.79 -34.69 -1.92
C ALA A 368 -2.68 -33.66 -1.71
N PHE A 369 -1.50 -33.96 -2.24
CA PHE A 369 -0.39 -33.01 -2.28
C PHE A 369 0.41 -33.24 -3.57
N MET A 370 0.68 -32.15 -4.31
CA MET A 370 1.44 -32.22 -5.58
C MET A 370 0.89 -33.26 -6.57
N GLY A 371 -0.44 -33.37 -6.67
CA GLY A 371 -1.13 -34.33 -7.54
C GLY A 371 -1.11 -35.79 -7.07
N ARG A 372 -0.55 -36.09 -5.89
CA ARG A 372 -0.50 -37.43 -5.31
C ARG A 372 -1.50 -37.56 -4.16
N SER A 373 -2.25 -38.66 -4.13
CA SER A 373 -3.14 -38.99 -3.01
C SER A 373 -2.36 -39.73 -1.92
N ILE A 374 -2.48 -39.24 -0.69
CA ILE A 374 -1.96 -39.84 0.54
C ILE A 374 -3.15 -40.45 1.28
N LYS A 375 -3.10 -41.76 1.54
CA LYS A 375 -4.16 -42.48 2.26
C LYS A 375 -3.86 -42.41 3.76
N LEU A 376 -4.83 -41.94 4.54
CA LEU A 376 -4.68 -41.76 5.99
C LEU A 376 -5.37 -42.86 6.79
N GLY A 377 -6.39 -43.50 6.22
CA GLY A 377 -7.02 -44.66 6.82
C GLY A 377 -8.43 -44.94 6.33
N THR A 378 -9.05 -45.95 6.92
CA THR A 378 -10.45 -46.34 6.77
C THR A 378 -11.10 -46.40 8.14
N PHE A 379 -12.31 -45.87 8.26
CA PHE A 379 -13.03 -45.64 9.51
C PHE A 379 -14.50 -46.01 9.38
N ASP A 380 -15.17 -46.15 10.52
CA ASP A 380 -16.55 -46.62 10.58
C ASP A 380 -17.53 -45.46 10.43
N THR A 381 -17.11 -44.25 10.80
CA THR A 381 -17.90 -43.02 10.71
C THR A 381 -17.18 -41.93 9.93
N ALA A 382 -17.95 -40.99 9.37
CA ALA A 382 -17.41 -39.81 8.69
C ALA A 382 -16.63 -38.90 9.66
N ASP A 383 -17.08 -38.81 10.92
CA ASP A 383 -16.46 -37.98 11.95
C ASP A 383 -15.08 -38.51 12.36
N GLU A 384 -14.92 -39.84 12.52
CA GLU A 384 -13.62 -40.46 12.78
C GLU A 384 -12.65 -40.24 11.61
N ALA A 385 -13.13 -40.42 10.37
CA ALA A 385 -12.34 -40.15 9.18
C ALA A 385 -11.91 -38.68 9.09
N PHE A 386 -12.81 -37.76 9.41
CA PHE A 386 -12.53 -36.33 9.41
C PHE A 386 -11.55 -35.94 10.53
N ALA A 387 -11.71 -36.49 11.74
CA ALA A 387 -10.80 -36.24 12.86
C ALA A 387 -9.37 -36.65 12.49
N ARG A 388 -9.21 -37.82 11.87
CA ARG A 388 -7.92 -38.27 11.32
C ARG A 388 -7.40 -37.30 10.26
N TYR A 389 -8.22 -36.94 9.27
CA TYR A 389 -7.82 -36.01 8.21
C TYR A 389 -7.34 -34.68 8.78
N LYS A 390 -8.08 -34.11 9.74
CA LYS A 390 -7.78 -32.84 10.39
C LYS A 390 -6.41 -32.87 11.06
N GLU A 391 -6.16 -33.86 11.90
CA GLU A 391 -4.88 -34.01 12.61
C GLU A 391 -3.71 -34.10 11.63
N ASP A 392 -3.75 -35.07 10.72
CA ASP A 392 -2.68 -35.28 9.73
C ASP A 392 -2.50 -34.06 8.81
N LYS A 393 -3.58 -33.37 8.43
CA LYS A 393 -3.50 -32.21 7.55
C LYS A 393 -2.88 -31.00 8.24
N GLU A 394 -3.27 -30.71 9.47
CA GLU A 394 -2.71 -29.61 10.25
C GLU A 394 -1.22 -29.84 10.55
N ASP A 395 -0.83 -31.07 10.92
CA ASP A 395 0.57 -31.41 11.18
C ASP A 395 1.40 -31.38 9.89
N PHE A 396 0.87 -31.90 8.78
CA PHE A 396 1.54 -31.79 7.48
C PHE A 396 1.74 -30.33 7.05
N VAL A 397 0.77 -29.44 7.30
CA VAL A 397 0.92 -28.01 7.02
C VAL A 397 2.04 -27.38 7.86
N LYS A 398 2.16 -27.73 9.15
CA LYS A 398 3.25 -27.26 10.01
C LYS A 398 4.62 -27.78 9.52
N ASP A 399 4.71 -29.04 9.14
CA ASP A 399 5.94 -29.64 8.62
C ASP A 399 6.42 -28.93 7.34
N ILE A 400 5.51 -28.67 6.40
CA ILE A 400 5.83 -27.90 5.19
C ILE A 400 6.20 -26.46 5.56
N ALA A 401 5.52 -25.83 6.52
CA ALA A 401 5.87 -24.48 6.98
C ALA A 401 7.30 -24.41 7.53
N GLU A 402 7.75 -25.40 8.30
CA GLU A 402 9.12 -25.47 8.81
C GLU A 402 10.15 -25.68 7.69
N GLN A 403 9.86 -26.57 6.73
CA GLN A 403 10.73 -26.78 5.56
C GLN A 403 10.95 -25.51 4.74
N TYR A 404 9.91 -24.69 4.61
CA TYR A 404 9.93 -23.45 3.85
C TYR A 404 10.16 -22.19 4.70
N ARG A 405 10.43 -22.32 6.00
CA ARG A 405 10.46 -21.20 6.97
C ARG A 405 11.30 -20.00 6.54
N LYS A 406 12.40 -20.25 5.84
CA LYS A 406 13.30 -19.20 5.32
C LYS A 406 12.95 -18.74 3.90
N GLN A 407 12.16 -19.50 3.16
CA GLN A 407 11.81 -19.23 1.77
C GLN A 407 10.49 -18.47 1.63
N ILE A 408 9.62 -18.48 2.65
CA ILE A 408 8.34 -17.76 2.63
C ILE A 408 8.31 -16.52 3.53
N PRO A 409 7.45 -15.52 3.22
CA PRO A 409 7.21 -14.40 4.11
C PRO A 409 6.77 -14.86 5.51
N GLN A 410 7.19 -14.13 6.54
CA GLN A 410 6.88 -14.50 7.92
C GLN A 410 5.38 -14.50 8.23
N LYS A 411 4.59 -13.67 7.53
CA LYS A 411 3.12 -13.68 7.61
C LYS A 411 2.52 -15.00 7.13
N VAL A 412 3.07 -15.59 6.06
CA VAL A 412 2.65 -16.89 5.52
C VAL A 412 3.03 -17.99 6.49
N TYR A 413 4.28 -18.02 6.95
CA TYR A 413 4.75 -19.01 7.94
C TYR A 413 3.87 -19.04 9.19
N LYS A 414 3.58 -17.86 9.78
CA LYS A 414 2.69 -17.76 10.94
C LYS A 414 1.25 -18.21 10.63
N ALA A 415 0.72 -17.91 9.44
CA ALA A 415 -0.60 -18.35 9.05
C ALA A 415 -0.67 -19.88 8.92
N MET A 416 0.36 -20.51 8.34
CA MET A 416 0.45 -21.97 8.20
C MET A 416 0.55 -22.67 9.56
N LEU A 417 1.36 -22.17 10.49
CA LEU A 417 1.48 -22.76 11.82
C LEU A 417 0.18 -22.71 12.64
N ASN A 418 -0.64 -21.68 12.40
CA ASN A 418 -1.92 -21.49 13.07
C ASN A 418 -3.10 -22.02 12.23
N TRP A 419 -2.83 -22.72 11.13
CA TRP A 419 -3.87 -23.22 10.24
C TRP A 419 -4.72 -24.26 10.96
N LYS A 420 -6.03 -24.07 10.93
CA LYS A 420 -7.00 -24.98 11.52
C LYS A 420 -7.96 -25.50 10.46
N VAL A 421 -8.16 -26.82 10.45
CA VAL A 421 -9.16 -27.49 9.62
C VAL A 421 -10.45 -27.63 10.41
N GLU A 422 -11.54 -27.24 9.79
CA GLU A 422 -12.88 -27.26 10.37
C GLU A 422 -13.78 -28.20 9.56
N ILE A 423 -14.73 -28.86 10.22
CA ILE A 423 -15.60 -29.84 9.56
C ILE A 423 -16.47 -29.21 8.47
N THR A 424 -16.71 -27.90 8.59
CA THR A 424 -17.46 -27.04 7.67
C THR A 424 -16.68 -26.58 6.45
N ASP A 425 -15.38 -26.90 6.35
CA ASP A 425 -14.49 -26.42 5.27
C ASP A 425 -14.85 -26.91 3.88
#